data_AF-A0A3B9CPW4-F1
#
_entry.id   AF-A0A3B9CPW4-F1
#
_cell.length_a   1.000
_cell.length_b   1.000
_cell.length_c   1.000
_cell.angle_alpha   90.00
_cell.angle_beta   90.00
_cell.angle_gamma   90.00
#
_symmetry.space_group_name_H-M   'P 1'
#
loop_
_entity.id
_entity.type
_entity.pdbx_description
1 polymer ?
#
loop_
_entity_poly.entity_id
_entity_poly.type
_entity_poly.pdbx_seq_one_letter_code
_entity_poly.pdbx_strand_id
1 'polypeptide(L)'
;MALLLCFAPPSFADRPPNILIILADDMGYSDAGCYGSEIQTPNLDLLASEGLRFTQFYNTARCWPTRAALMTGYYPQQVRRDTVPGIPSGGRGKRPAWAPLLPSLLKEAGYRSYHTGKWHIDGMPVESGFDQSYYVQDQGRFFNPKRHYLNDKPLPPVQKGTDYYATTALADHVVRTLSDHAENHSDKPFFQYLAFAAPHFPLHALPGDIEIYEDRYKTGWDAVRQQRWRRMQQQGIINTKAVERPSRVERNLGPPYHFPNTFEVLGAGETNRPAPWNSLTIEQKRFQAA
;
A
#
# COMPACT_ATOMS: atom_id res chain seq x y z
N MET A 1 -5.93 -45.65 -26.98
CA MET A 1 -5.39 -44.28 -26.79
C MET A 1 -6.42 -43.32 -27.35
N ALA A 2 -7.26 -42.74 -26.49
CA ALA A 2 -8.28 -41.76 -26.88
C ALA A 2 -8.07 -40.53 -26.01
N LEU A 3 -7.63 -39.44 -26.62
CA LEU A 3 -7.40 -38.16 -25.98
C LEU A 3 -8.73 -37.40 -26.04
N LEU A 4 -9.46 -37.36 -24.92
CA LEU A 4 -10.62 -36.48 -24.77
C LEU A 4 -10.09 -35.08 -24.45
N LEU A 5 -9.94 -34.24 -25.46
CA LEU A 5 -9.73 -32.80 -25.28
C LEU A 5 -11.10 -32.15 -25.06
N CYS A 6 -11.52 -32.05 -23.80
CA CYS A 6 -12.61 -31.16 -23.43
C CYS A 6 -12.12 -29.71 -23.53
N PHE A 7 -12.30 -29.08 -24.69
CA PHE A 7 -12.29 -27.62 -24.79
C PHE A 7 -13.60 -27.12 -24.18
N ALA A 8 -13.63 -26.90 -22.87
CA ALA A 8 -14.59 -25.95 -22.32
C ALA A 8 -14.13 -24.56 -22.80
N PRO A 9 -14.91 -23.83 -23.62
CA PRO A 9 -14.60 -22.43 -23.86
C PRO A 9 -14.59 -21.72 -22.50
N PRO A 10 -13.69 -20.75 -22.26
CA PRO A 10 -13.86 -19.88 -21.11
C PRO A 10 -15.23 -19.23 -21.27
N SER A 11 -16.16 -19.56 -20.37
CA SER A 11 -17.34 -18.77 -20.12
C SER A 11 -16.83 -17.43 -19.58
N PHE A 12 -16.44 -16.52 -20.47
CA PHE A 12 -16.48 -15.11 -20.11
C PHE A 12 -17.91 -14.86 -19.67
N ALA A 13 -18.08 -14.46 -18.41
CA ALA A 13 -19.38 -14.01 -17.94
C ALA A 13 -19.93 -13.00 -18.95
N ASP A 14 -21.22 -13.06 -19.27
CA ASP A 14 -21.90 -12.12 -20.18
C ASP A 14 -21.75 -10.64 -19.76
N ARG A 15 -21.16 -10.39 -18.58
CA ARG A 15 -20.82 -9.07 -18.05
C ARG A 15 -19.31 -8.98 -17.76
N PRO A 16 -18.65 -7.88 -18.15
CA PRO A 16 -17.27 -7.61 -17.73
C PRO A 16 -17.11 -7.71 -16.21
N PRO A 17 -15.95 -8.18 -15.71
CA PRO A 17 -15.74 -8.35 -14.28
C PRO A 17 -15.60 -7.00 -13.58
N ASN A 18 -15.99 -6.96 -12.31
CA ASN A 18 -15.59 -5.87 -11.42
C ASN A 18 -14.09 -5.94 -11.12
N ILE A 19 -13.44 -4.80 -10.98
CA ILE A 19 -12.01 -4.69 -10.70
C ILE A 19 -11.83 -3.96 -9.37
N LEU A 20 -11.23 -4.63 -8.38
CA LEU A 20 -10.84 -4.03 -7.11
C LEU A 20 -9.31 -4.08 -6.97
N ILE A 21 -8.68 -2.91 -6.89
CA ILE A 21 -7.27 -2.78 -6.55
C ILE A 21 -7.16 -2.25 -5.12
N ILE A 22 -6.52 -3.04 -4.25
CA ILE A 22 -6.15 -2.64 -2.89
C ILE A 22 -4.64 -2.42 -2.86
N LEU A 23 -4.20 -1.20 -2.51
CA LEU A 23 -2.80 -0.84 -2.47
C LEU A 23 -2.41 -0.36 -1.06
N ALA A 24 -1.51 -1.09 -0.42
CA ALA A 24 -0.81 -0.66 0.80
C ALA A 24 0.37 0.26 0.46
N ASP A 25 0.79 1.09 1.42
CA ASP A 25 1.85 2.09 1.23
C ASP A 25 3.01 1.79 2.19
N ASP A 26 4.15 1.37 1.65
CA ASP A 26 5.36 0.94 2.36
C ASP A 26 5.25 -0.39 3.15
N MET A 27 4.25 -1.22 2.84
CA MET A 27 4.18 -2.59 3.37
C MET A 27 5.35 -3.44 2.85
N GLY A 28 6.06 -4.11 3.77
CA GLY A 28 7.17 -4.98 3.46
C GLY A 28 6.74 -6.32 2.83
N TYR A 29 7.64 -6.91 2.06
CA TYR A 29 7.40 -8.18 1.34
C TYR A 29 6.85 -9.29 2.23
N SER A 30 7.34 -9.41 3.46
CA SER A 30 6.95 -10.45 4.43
C SER A 30 6.16 -9.91 5.61
N ASP A 31 5.38 -8.84 5.42
CA ASP A 31 4.47 -8.30 6.45
C ASP A 31 3.09 -8.97 6.44
N ALA A 32 2.67 -9.61 5.34
CA ALA A 32 1.44 -10.42 5.29
C ALA A 32 1.71 -11.87 5.77
N GLY A 33 0.73 -12.50 6.42
CA GLY A 33 0.84 -13.86 6.96
C GLY A 33 1.11 -14.89 5.86
N CYS A 34 0.41 -14.75 4.74
CA CYS A 34 0.59 -15.51 3.50
C CYS A 34 1.94 -15.26 2.80
N TYR A 35 2.74 -14.32 3.32
CA TYR A 35 4.14 -14.07 2.95
C TYR A 35 5.15 -14.28 4.10
N GLY A 36 4.77 -15.03 5.13
CA GLY A 36 5.66 -15.48 6.22
C GLY A 36 5.70 -14.57 7.45
N SER A 37 4.79 -13.61 7.56
CA SER A 37 4.69 -12.70 8.70
C SER A 37 4.10 -13.34 9.96
N GLU A 38 4.35 -12.68 11.09
CA GLU A 38 3.64 -12.85 12.37
C GLU A 38 2.46 -11.89 12.56
N ILE A 39 2.34 -10.87 11.70
CA ILE A 39 1.25 -9.88 11.74
C ILE A 39 -0.05 -10.58 11.32
N GLN A 40 -1.11 -10.38 12.11
CA GLN A 40 -2.43 -10.93 11.86
C GLN A 40 -3.07 -10.21 10.66
N THR A 41 -3.12 -10.90 9.52
CA THR A 41 -3.71 -10.37 8.27
C THR A 41 -4.74 -11.33 7.68
N PRO A 42 -5.72 -11.82 8.48
CA PRO A 42 -6.56 -12.97 8.11
C PRO A 42 -7.33 -12.78 6.80
N ASN A 43 -7.78 -11.56 6.49
CA ASN A 43 -8.48 -11.28 5.23
C ASN A 43 -7.55 -11.37 4.01
N LEU A 44 -6.31 -10.89 4.12
CA LEU A 44 -5.31 -11.03 3.05
C LEU A 44 -4.89 -12.48 2.89
N ASP A 45 -4.76 -13.20 4.01
CA ASP A 45 -4.41 -14.62 4.02
C ASP A 45 -5.49 -15.47 3.37
N LEU A 46 -6.77 -15.15 3.62
CA LEU A 46 -7.90 -15.80 2.96
C LEU A 46 -7.88 -15.56 1.45
N LEU A 47 -7.77 -14.30 1.01
CA LEU A 47 -7.66 -13.94 -0.41
C LEU A 47 -6.50 -14.65 -1.09
N ALA A 48 -5.36 -14.77 -0.41
CA ALA A 48 -4.18 -15.44 -0.93
C ALA A 48 -4.31 -16.97 -0.98
N SER A 49 -5.13 -17.56 -0.10
CA SER A 49 -5.38 -19.00 -0.06
C SER A 49 -6.34 -19.46 -1.16
N GLU A 50 -7.26 -18.59 -1.58
CA GLU A 50 -8.23 -18.84 -2.66
C GLU A 50 -7.81 -18.21 -4.00
N GLY A 51 -6.70 -17.48 -4.00
CA GLY A 51 -6.21 -16.72 -5.14
C GLY A 51 -4.82 -17.15 -5.60
N LEU A 52 -4.15 -16.24 -6.31
CA LEU A 52 -2.78 -16.40 -6.77
C LEU A 52 -1.85 -15.45 -6.01
N ARG A 53 -0.74 -15.99 -5.50
CA ARG A 53 0.34 -15.22 -4.90
C ARG A 53 1.47 -15.01 -5.90
N PHE A 54 1.96 -13.78 -5.99
CA PHE A 54 3.15 -13.46 -6.79
C PHE A 54 4.37 -13.35 -5.89
N THR A 55 5.44 -14.09 -6.20
CA THR A 55 6.76 -13.96 -5.55
C THR A 55 7.76 -13.18 -6.39
N GLN A 56 7.38 -12.85 -7.63
CA GLN A 56 8.15 -12.08 -8.60
C GLN A 56 7.27 -10.96 -9.21
N PHE A 57 6.71 -10.12 -8.34
CA PHE A 57 5.99 -8.91 -8.72
C PHE A 57 6.82 -7.69 -8.31
N TYR A 58 6.92 -6.70 -9.20
CA TYR A 58 7.80 -5.56 -9.01
C TYR A 58 7.02 -4.26 -9.06
N ASN A 59 7.35 -3.37 -8.14
CA ASN A 59 6.99 -1.96 -8.17
C ASN A 59 8.27 -1.12 -8.32
N THR A 60 8.14 0.20 -8.26
CA THR A 60 9.28 1.11 -8.24
C THR A 60 9.71 1.36 -6.79
N ALA A 61 10.91 1.90 -6.57
CA ALA A 61 11.43 2.17 -5.23
C ALA A 61 10.72 3.32 -4.47
N ARG A 62 9.68 3.96 -5.03
CA ARG A 62 8.92 5.05 -4.38
C ARG A 62 7.43 4.93 -4.66
N CYS A 63 6.63 5.67 -3.91
CA CYS A 63 5.17 5.61 -4.00
C CYS A 63 4.61 6.21 -5.31
N TRP A 64 4.99 7.43 -5.68
CA TRP A 64 4.42 8.12 -6.85
C TRP A 64 4.79 7.53 -8.22
N PRO A 65 6.01 7.03 -8.48
CA PRO A 65 6.31 6.39 -9.75
C PRO A 65 5.57 5.04 -9.88
N THR A 66 5.47 4.26 -8.80
CA THR A 66 4.67 3.02 -8.78
C THR A 66 3.21 3.28 -9.14
N ARG A 67 2.60 4.29 -8.51
CA ARG A 67 1.19 4.64 -8.76
C ARG A 67 0.98 5.13 -10.19
N ALA A 68 1.92 5.90 -10.73
CA ALA A 68 1.89 6.32 -12.12
C ALA A 68 2.00 5.13 -13.09
N ALA A 69 2.93 4.20 -12.87
CA ALA A 69 3.07 3.01 -13.69
C ALA A 69 1.81 2.14 -13.63
N LEU A 70 1.27 1.91 -12.43
CA LEU A 70 0.05 1.14 -12.22
C LEU A 70 -1.15 1.73 -12.99
N MET A 71 -1.30 3.05 -12.97
CA MET A 71 -2.46 3.72 -13.58
C MET A 71 -2.27 4.04 -15.07
N THR A 72 -1.06 3.97 -15.61
CA THR A 72 -0.81 4.31 -17.03
C THR A 72 -0.38 3.11 -17.87
N GLY A 73 0.17 2.06 -17.25
CA GLY A 73 0.80 0.94 -17.96
C GLY A 73 2.19 1.26 -18.55
N TYR A 74 2.72 2.47 -18.32
CA TYR A 74 4.01 2.91 -18.87
C TYR A 74 5.10 2.99 -17.80
N TYR A 75 6.36 3.00 -18.23
CA TYR A 75 7.46 3.30 -17.31
C TYR A 75 7.29 4.73 -16.75
N PRO A 76 7.52 4.94 -15.45
CA PRO A 76 7.35 6.25 -14.82
C PRO A 76 8.14 7.37 -15.50
N GLN A 77 9.33 7.07 -16.03
CA GLN A 77 10.18 8.03 -16.76
C GLN A 77 9.52 8.47 -18.07
N GLN A 78 8.86 7.56 -18.81
CA GLN A 78 8.17 7.88 -20.06
C GLN A 78 7.04 8.89 -19.83
N VAL A 79 6.37 8.78 -18.69
CA VAL A 79 5.26 9.66 -18.30
C VAL A 79 5.71 10.78 -17.35
N ARG A 80 7.02 11.04 -17.23
CA ARG A 80 7.61 12.13 -16.41
C ARG A 80 7.26 12.06 -14.91
N ARG A 81 6.89 10.89 -14.41
CA ARG A 81 6.59 10.60 -13.00
C ARG A 81 7.74 9.90 -12.27
N ASP A 82 8.90 9.80 -12.90
CA ASP A 82 10.19 9.62 -12.24
C ASP A 82 11.21 10.60 -12.84
N THR A 83 12.34 10.78 -12.19
CA THR A 83 13.35 11.77 -12.57
C THR A 83 13.92 11.45 -13.95
N VAL A 84 13.78 12.39 -14.88
CA VAL A 84 14.39 12.36 -16.21
C VAL A 84 15.26 13.61 -16.37
N PRO A 85 16.58 13.46 -16.62
CA PRO A 85 17.46 14.61 -16.82
C PRO A 85 17.00 15.53 -17.96
N GLY A 86 17.08 16.84 -17.73
CA GLY A 86 16.79 17.84 -18.76
C GLY A 86 15.31 18.16 -18.99
N ILE A 87 14.36 17.51 -18.29
CA ILE A 87 12.92 17.83 -18.40
C ILE A 87 12.22 17.90 -17.03
N PRO A 88 11.17 18.74 -16.86
CA PRO A 88 10.35 18.75 -15.65
C PRO A 88 9.69 17.39 -15.39
N SER A 89 10.08 16.73 -14.30
CA SER A 89 9.75 15.33 -14.01
C SER A 89 9.85 15.00 -12.50
N GLY A 90 9.72 13.73 -12.12
CA GLY A 90 9.80 13.27 -10.73
C GLY A 90 8.50 13.51 -9.94
N GLY A 91 8.59 13.61 -8.60
CA GLY A 91 7.41 13.70 -7.72
C GLY A 91 6.50 14.89 -8.00
N ARG A 92 7.03 15.98 -8.56
CA ARG A 92 6.29 17.19 -8.97
C ARG A 92 6.09 17.30 -10.49
N GLY A 93 6.52 16.30 -11.27
CA GLY A 93 6.32 16.28 -12.72
C GLY A 93 4.85 16.16 -13.10
N LYS A 94 4.47 16.70 -14.26
CA LYS A 94 3.13 16.50 -14.82
C LYS A 94 3.22 15.46 -15.94
N ARG A 95 2.30 14.50 -15.95
CA ARG A 95 2.22 13.53 -17.05
C ARG A 95 1.91 14.23 -18.36
N PRO A 96 2.48 13.74 -19.47
CA PRO A 96 2.06 14.15 -20.81
C PRO A 96 0.58 13.85 -21.06
N ALA A 97 -0.09 14.69 -21.85
CA ALA A 97 -1.52 14.53 -22.18
C ALA A 97 -1.84 13.23 -22.92
N TRP A 98 -0.87 12.64 -23.63
CA TRP A 98 -1.05 11.37 -24.36
C TRP A 98 -1.14 10.13 -23.45
N ALA A 99 -0.82 10.26 -22.17
CA ALA A 99 -0.80 9.15 -21.22
C ALA A 99 -2.04 9.21 -20.29
N PRO A 100 -3.26 8.90 -20.76
CA PRO A 100 -4.45 8.88 -19.91
C PRO A 100 -4.28 7.85 -18.78
N LEU A 101 -5.05 8.02 -17.72
CA LEU A 101 -5.08 7.03 -16.64
C LEU A 101 -6.13 5.96 -16.93
N LEU A 102 -5.90 4.76 -16.39
CA LEU A 102 -6.77 3.59 -16.44
C LEU A 102 -8.28 3.89 -16.25
N PRO A 103 -8.74 4.68 -15.27
CA PRO A 103 -10.17 4.98 -15.13
C PRO A 103 -10.76 5.71 -16.34
N SER A 104 -9.98 6.53 -17.05
CA SER A 104 -10.44 7.18 -18.29
C SER A 104 -10.68 6.15 -19.40
N LEU A 105 -9.80 5.15 -19.53
CA LEU A 105 -9.93 4.08 -20.51
C LEU A 105 -11.08 3.11 -20.14
N LEU A 106 -11.22 2.78 -18.86
CA LEU A 106 -12.29 1.91 -18.37
C LEU A 106 -13.68 2.55 -18.52
N LYS A 107 -13.76 3.88 -18.45
CA LYS A 107 -15.00 4.61 -18.73
C LYS A 107 -15.50 4.39 -20.16
N GLU A 108 -14.59 4.34 -21.14
CA GLU A 108 -14.93 4.01 -22.53
C GLU A 108 -15.44 2.56 -22.67
N ALA A 109 -14.96 1.66 -21.81
CA ALA A 109 -15.41 0.27 -21.71
C ALA A 109 -16.69 0.08 -20.85
N GLY A 110 -17.34 1.17 -20.42
CA GLY A 110 -18.62 1.13 -19.70
C GLY A 110 -18.51 0.95 -18.18
N TYR A 111 -17.31 0.99 -17.61
CA TYR A 111 -17.11 0.91 -16.16
C TYR A 111 -17.51 2.21 -15.46
N ARG A 112 -17.98 2.07 -14.22
CA ARG A 112 -17.92 3.16 -13.24
C ARG A 112 -16.66 3.05 -12.42
N SER A 113 -15.90 4.14 -12.31
CA SER A 113 -14.60 4.15 -11.63
C SER A 113 -14.66 4.94 -10.32
N TYR A 114 -14.09 4.37 -9.26
CA TYR A 114 -14.09 4.92 -7.91
C TYR A 114 -12.68 4.95 -7.33
N HIS A 115 -12.31 6.06 -6.69
CA HIS A 115 -11.04 6.21 -5.98
C HIS A 115 -11.27 6.43 -4.48
N THR A 116 -10.44 5.83 -3.64
CA THR A 116 -10.45 6.09 -2.20
C THR A 116 -9.03 6.01 -1.63
N GLY A 117 -8.58 7.07 -0.97
CA GLY A 117 -7.32 7.10 -0.23
C GLY A 117 -6.24 7.98 -0.86
N LYS A 118 -4.99 7.54 -0.77
CA LYS A 118 -3.80 8.27 -1.23
C LYS A 118 -3.72 8.27 -2.76
N TRP A 119 -3.73 9.46 -3.36
CA TRP A 119 -3.57 9.62 -4.80
C TRP A 119 -2.10 9.61 -5.26
N HIS A 120 -1.36 10.69 -4.98
CA HIS A 120 0.09 10.81 -5.19
C HIS A 120 0.61 10.53 -6.63
N ILE A 121 -0.18 10.86 -7.66
CA ILE A 121 0.28 10.88 -9.06
C ILE A 121 0.44 12.35 -9.49
N ASP A 122 -0.56 12.93 -10.15
CA ASP A 122 -0.69 14.33 -10.52
C ASP A 122 -2.18 14.68 -10.67
N GLY A 123 -2.51 15.97 -10.68
CA GLY A 123 -3.91 16.43 -10.75
C GLY A 123 -4.77 15.92 -9.59
N MET A 124 -6.09 15.99 -9.78
CA MET A 124 -7.06 15.42 -8.86
C MET A 124 -7.72 14.15 -9.45
N PRO A 125 -8.21 13.20 -8.62
CA PRO A 125 -8.75 11.93 -9.12
C PRO A 125 -9.95 12.04 -10.07
N VAL A 126 -10.98 12.84 -9.77
CA VAL A 126 -12.16 12.95 -10.65
C VAL A 126 -11.77 13.60 -11.97
N GLU A 127 -10.95 14.65 -11.94
CA GLU A 127 -10.35 15.24 -13.14
C GLU A 127 -9.54 14.24 -13.97
N SER A 128 -9.03 13.16 -13.34
CA SER A 128 -8.24 12.11 -13.98
C SER A 128 -9.06 10.90 -14.46
N GLY A 129 -10.40 10.97 -14.38
CA GLY A 129 -11.32 10.00 -14.97
C GLY A 129 -12.14 9.16 -13.98
N PHE A 130 -11.97 9.34 -12.67
CA PHE A 130 -12.84 8.68 -11.67
C PHE A 130 -14.22 9.37 -11.61
N ASP A 131 -15.29 8.59 -11.44
CA ASP A 131 -16.65 9.12 -11.30
C ASP A 131 -16.92 9.62 -9.87
N GLN A 132 -16.33 8.97 -8.86
CA GLN A 132 -16.29 9.47 -7.49
C GLN A 132 -14.92 9.22 -6.83
N SER A 133 -14.59 10.06 -5.87
CA SER A 133 -13.31 10.01 -5.16
C SER A 133 -13.43 10.50 -3.73
N TYR A 134 -12.85 9.75 -2.79
CA TYR A 134 -12.45 10.31 -1.50
C TYR A 134 -10.93 10.33 -1.40
N TYR A 135 -10.35 11.53 -1.45
CA TYR A 135 -8.90 11.71 -1.46
C TYR A 135 -8.42 12.28 -0.13
N VAL A 136 -7.62 11.50 0.61
CA VAL A 136 -6.86 11.98 1.77
C VAL A 136 -5.46 12.37 1.31
N GLN A 137 -5.22 13.66 1.16
CA GLN A 137 -3.94 14.19 0.71
C GLN A 137 -2.91 14.26 1.84
N ASP A 138 -3.36 14.40 3.07
CA ASP A 138 -2.52 14.38 4.27
C ASP A 138 -2.10 12.95 4.65
N GLN A 139 -1.18 12.39 3.88
CA GLN A 139 -0.70 11.00 3.99
C GLN A 139 -0.01 10.67 5.33
N GLY A 140 0.29 11.69 6.16
CA GLY A 140 0.88 11.52 7.49
C GLY A 140 -0.03 11.89 8.66
N ARG A 141 -1.32 12.18 8.43
CA ARG A 141 -2.30 12.48 9.51
C ARG A 141 -3.44 11.47 9.50
N PHE A 142 -3.23 10.37 10.21
CA PHE A 142 -4.21 9.29 10.29
C PHE A 142 -5.47 9.66 11.07
N PHE A 143 -5.39 10.49 12.11
CA PHE A 143 -6.54 10.79 12.99
C PHE A 143 -7.25 12.11 12.70
N ASN A 144 -6.57 13.05 12.05
CA ASN A 144 -7.08 14.41 11.88
C ASN A 144 -6.53 15.08 10.60
N PRO A 145 -6.81 14.51 9.41
CA PRO A 145 -6.37 15.11 8.16
C PRO A 145 -6.95 16.52 8.02
N LYS A 146 -6.09 17.45 7.61
CA LYS A 146 -6.47 18.84 7.31
C LYS A 146 -6.78 19.05 5.84
N ARG A 147 -6.21 18.21 4.97
CA ARG A 147 -6.41 18.25 3.52
C ARG A 147 -6.97 16.93 3.04
N HIS A 148 -8.26 16.95 2.76
CA HIS A 148 -8.96 15.87 2.11
C HIS A 148 -10.12 16.41 1.26
N TYR A 149 -10.57 15.60 0.31
CA TYR A 149 -11.49 16.02 -0.73
C TYR A 149 -12.51 14.93 -0.99
N LEU A 150 -13.75 15.33 -1.25
CA LEU A 150 -14.78 14.47 -1.82
C LEU A 150 -15.10 14.98 -3.22
N ASN A 151 -14.93 14.11 -4.21
CA ASN A 151 -15.11 14.41 -5.63
C ASN A 151 -14.37 15.69 -6.04
N ASP A 152 -13.08 15.74 -5.66
CA ASP A 152 -12.14 16.85 -5.89
C ASP A 152 -12.52 18.19 -5.23
N LYS A 153 -13.60 18.23 -4.43
CA LYS A 153 -13.99 19.39 -3.63
C LYS A 153 -13.40 19.28 -2.22
N PRO A 154 -12.76 20.34 -1.69
CA PRO A 154 -12.17 20.30 -0.36
C PRO A 154 -13.25 20.11 0.70
N LEU A 155 -12.97 19.26 1.68
CA LEU A 155 -13.78 19.09 2.88
C LEU A 155 -13.18 19.88 4.06
N PRO A 156 -13.99 20.24 5.08
CA PRO A 156 -13.48 20.84 6.30
C PRO A 156 -12.49 19.91 7.01
N PRO A 157 -11.42 20.45 7.64
CA PRO A 157 -10.48 19.63 8.42
C PRO A 157 -11.19 18.75 9.44
N VAL A 158 -10.73 17.51 9.56
CA VAL A 158 -11.18 16.62 10.63
C VAL A 158 -10.64 17.16 11.97
N GLN A 159 -11.56 17.39 12.91
CA GLN A 159 -11.22 17.90 14.22
C GLN A 159 -10.49 16.83 15.06
N LYS A 160 -9.59 17.28 15.94
CA LYS A 160 -8.97 16.39 16.93
C LYS A 160 -10.03 15.87 17.91
N GLY A 161 -9.82 14.66 18.43
CA GLY A 161 -10.73 14.05 19.40
C GLY A 161 -11.98 13.41 18.78
N THR A 162 -12.06 13.34 17.46
CA THR A 162 -13.05 12.50 16.76
C THR A 162 -12.59 11.04 16.74
N ASP A 163 -13.48 10.15 16.34
CA ASP A 163 -13.22 8.72 16.10
C ASP A 163 -12.60 8.45 14.72
N TYR A 164 -12.27 9.50 13.95
CA TYR A 164 -11.69 9.35 12.64
C TYR A 164 -10.33 8.65 12.72
N TYR A 165 -10.21 7.53 12.03
CA TYR A 165 -8.93 6.90 11.71
C TYR A 165 -8.91 6.60 10.21
N ALA A 166 -7.89 7.10 9.50
CA ALA A 166 -7.89 7.11 8.04
C ALA A 166 -8.10 5.70 7.46
N THR A 167 -7.45 4.67 7.99
CA THR A 167 -7.57 3.30 7.47
C THR A 167 -9.03 2.81 7.49
N THR A 168 -9.74 2.99 8.60
CA THR A 168 -11.16 2.58 8.72
C THR A 168 -12.07 3.49 7.92
N ALA A 169 -11.88 4.81 7.99
CA ALA A 169 -12.69 5.78 7.25
C ALA A 169 -12.60 5.58 5.72
N LEU A 170 -11.43 5.19 5.20
CA LEU A 170 -11.25 4.85 3.79
C LEU A 170 -11.98 3.55 3.43
N ALA A 171 -11.87 2.51 4.26
CA ALA A 171 -12.60 1.26 4.03
C ALA A 171 -14.12 1.47 4.06
N ASP A 172 -14.63 2.23 5.03
CA ASP A 172 -16.04 2.56 5.16
C ASP A 172 -16.55 3.37 3.96
N HIS A 173 -15.71 4.26 3.41
CA HIS A 173 -16.05 4.97 2.18
C HIS A 173 -16.20 4.02 1.00
N VAL A 174 -15.31 3.04 0.85
CA VAL A 174 -15.43 2.01 -0.21
C VAL A 174 -16.72 1.20 -0.03
N VAL A 175 -17.02 0.74 1.18
CA VAL A 175 -18.25 -0.01 1.46
C VAL A 175 -19.49 0.79 1.07
N ARG A 176 -19.57 2.07 1.46
CA ARG A 176 -20.67 2.97 1.06
C ARG A 176 -20.75 3.15 -0.45
N THR A 177 -19.62 3.38 -1.11
CA THR A 177 -19.55 3.59 -2.56
C THR A 177 -20.01 2.35 -3.33
N LEU A 178 -19.59 1.15 -2.91
CA LEU A 178 -19.97 -0.09 -3.56
C LEU A 178 -21.42 -0.49 -3.26
N SER A 179 -21.95 -0.12 -2.08
CA SER A 179 -23.37 -0.30 -1.77
C SER A 179 -24.24 0.59 -2.67
N ASP A 180 -23.88 1.87 -2.79
CA ASP A 180 -24.54 2.81 -3.74
C ASP A 180 -24.45 2.31 -5.18
N HIS A 181 -23.28 1.78 -5.59
CA HIS A 181 -23.13 1.18 -6.92
C HIS A 181 -24.08 -0.01 -7.13
N ALA A 182 -24.19 -0.91 -6.15
CA ALA A 182 -25.08 -2.07 -6.26
C ALA A 182 -26.56 -1.66 -6.34
N GLU A 183 -26.95 -0.61 -5.62
CA GLU A 183 -28.33 -0.09 -5.62
C GLU A 183 -28.66 0.66 -6.91
N ASN A 184 -27.76 1.54 -7.36
CA ASN A 184 -28.07 2.54 -8.38
C ASN A 184 -27.41 2.29 -9.76
N HIS A 185 -26.44 1.39 -9.84
CA HIS A 185 -25.59 1.19 -11.02
C HIS A 185 -25.23 -0.29 -11.29
N SER A 186 -26.03 -1.25 -10.80
CA SER A 186 -25.77 -2.70 -10.93
C SER A 186 -25.80 -3.25 -12.37
N ASP A 187 -26.24 -2.43 -13.34
CA ASP A 187 -26.15 -2.71 -14.77
C ASP A 187 -24.73 -2.51 -15.34
N LYS A 188 -23.82 -1.87 -14.59
CA LYS A 188 -22.46 -1.54 -15.02
C LYS A 188 -21.41 -2.24 -14.15
N PRO A 189 -20.25 -2.63 -14.69
CA PRO A 189 -19.14 -3.08 -13.85
C PRO A 189 -18.49 -1.88 -13.13
N PHE A 190 -17.84 -2.15 -11.99
CA PHE A 190 -17.05 -1.15 -11.28
C PHE A 190 -15.53 -1.38 -11.38
N PHE A 191 -14.80 -0.27 -11.29
CA PHE A 191 -13.39 -0.25 -10.97
C PHE A 191 -13.17 0.54 -9.69
N GLN A 192 -12.77 -0.13 -8.61
CA GLN A 192 -12.46 0.49 -7.32
C GLN A 192 -10.95 0.47 -7.10
N TYR A 193 -10.36 1.64 -6.92
CA TYR A 193 -8.97 1.81 -6.49
C TYR A 193 -8.92 2.30 -5.04
N LEU A 194 -8.70 1.36 -4.12
CA LEU A 194 -8.51 1.62 -2.70
C LEU A 194 -7.01 1.69 -2.39
N ALA A 195 -6.53 2.89 -2.13
CA ALA A 195 -5.13 3.20 -1.91
C ALA A 195 -4.90 3.65 -0.47
N PHE A 196 -4.58 2.72 0.42
CA PHE A 196 -4.26 3.07 1.80
C PHE A 196 -3.01 3.97 1.88
N ALA A 197 -2.95 4.77 2.95
CA ALA A 197 -1.72 5.39 3.42
C ALA A 197 -1.00 4.50 4.45
N ALA A 198 -1.68 3.55 5.09
CA ALA A 198 -1.03 2.59 5.97
C ALA A 198 -0.19 1.57 5.16
N PRO A 199 0.93 1.06 5.72
CA PRO A 199 1.55 1.41 7.01
C PRO A 199 2.59 2.57 6.95
N HIS A 200 2.53 3.47 5.96
CA HIS A 200 3.48 4.58 5.81
C HIS A 200 3.56 5.46 7.06
N PHE A 201 4.75 6.01 7.31
CA PHE A 201 5.01 6.88 8.46
C PHE A 201 4.18 8.17 8.45
N PRO A 202 3.91 8.78 9.63
CA PRO A 202 4.22 8.28 10.97
C PRO A 202 3.39 7.04 11.33
N LEU A 203 3.99 6.14 12.12
CA LEU A 203 3.37 4.88 12.51
C LEU A 203 2.26 5.13 13.53
N HIS A 204 1.01 5.09 13.08
CA HIS A 204 -0.18 5.26 13.90
C HIS A 204 -1.14 4.09 13.70
N ALA A 205 -1.61 3.51 14.80
CA ALA A 205 -2.63 2.48 14.85
C ALA A 205 -3.60 2.75 16.01
N LEU A 206 -4.72 2.04 16.04
CA LEU A 206 -5.64 2.12 17.17
C LEU A 206 -5.03 1.43 18.40
N PRO A 207 -5.30 1.90 19.63
CA PRO A 207 -4.71 1.32 20.84
C PRO A 207 -4.90 -0.20 20.96
N GLY A 208 -6.10 -0.71 20.64
CA GLY A 208 -6.38 -2.14 20.67
C GLY A 208 -5.58 -2.95 19.65
N ASP A 209 -5.26 -2.36 18.49
CA ASP A 209 -4.40 -3.02 17.49
C ASP A 209 -2.94 -3.08 17.97
N ILE A 210 -2.48 -2.05 18.69
CA ILE A 210 -1.12 -1.98 19.25
C ILE A 210 -0.95 -3.01 20.38
N GLU A 211 -1.94 -3.10 21.28
CA GLU A 211 -1.91 -3.99 22.45
C GLU A 211 -1.66 -5.46 22.09
N ILE A 212 -2.21 -5.92 20.95
CA ILE A 212 -2.02 -7.30 20.44
C ILE A 212 -0.53 -7.64 20.20
N TYR A 213 0.31 -6.62 19.99
CA TYR A 213 1.74 -6.78 19.65
C TYR A 213 2.70 -6.32 20.75
N GLU A 214 2.22 -5.93 21.94
CA GLU A 214 3.04 -5.35 23.02
C GLU A 214 4.32 -6.17 23.33
N ASP A 215 4.20 -7.49 23.40
CA ASP A 215 5.33 -8.39 23.67
C ASP A 215 6.00 -8.94 22.39
N ARG A 216 5.35 -8.80 21.23
CA ARG A 216 5.73 -9.49 20.00
C ARG A 216 7.15 -9.18 19.57
N TYR A 217 7.53 -7.90 19.68
CA TYR A 217 8.77 -7.38 19.11
C TYR A 217 9.91 -7.23 20.13
N LYS A 218 9.68 -7.58 21.40
CA LYS A 218 10.72 -7.59 22.46
C LYS A 218 11.89 -8.55 22.16
N THR A 219 11.65 -9.56 21.31
CA THR A 219 12.73 -10.46 20.82
C THR A 219 13.70 -9.79 19.85
N GLY A 220 13.34 -8.63 19.27
CA GLY A 220 14.17 -7.86 18.35
C GLY A 220 14.03 -8.21 16.88
N TRP A 221 14.24 -7.20 16.02
CA TRP A 221 14.09 -7.31 14.57
C TRP A 221 15.03 -8.34 13.91
N ASP A 222 16.23 -8.59 14.46
CA ASP A 222 17.14 -9.62 13.93
C ASP A 222 16.53 -11.02 14.10
N ALA A 223 15.88 -11.30 15.24
CA ALA A 223 15.19 -12.56 15.49
C ALA A 223 13.93 -12.68 14.62
N VAL A 224 13.12 -11.61 14.53
CA VAL A 224 11.92 -11.57 13.67
C VAL A 224 12.28 -11.83 12.22
N ARG A 225 13.33 -11.19 11.70
CA ARG A 225 13.83 -11.43 10.33
C ARG A 225 14.17 -12.91 10.09
N GLN A 226 14.79 -13.58 11.05
CA GLN A 226 15.09 -15.02 10.96
C GLN A 226 13.83 -15.90 11.07
N GLN A 227 12.82 -15.48 11.84
CA GLN A 227 11.54 -16.18 11.93
C GLN A 227 10.77 -16.08 10.61
N ARG A 228 10.66 -14.87 10.03
CA ARG A 228 10.02 -14.65 8.73
C ARG A 228 10.72 -15.41 7.62
N TRP A 229 12.05 -15.42 7.61
CA TRP A 229 12.83 -16.25 6.69
C TRP A 229 12.42 -17.72 6.75
N ARG A 230 12.40 -18.31 7.95
CA ARG A 230 12.00 -19.71 8.16
C ARG A 230 10.57 -19.98 7.72
N ARG A 231 9.62 -19.10 8.03
CA ARG A 231 8.21 -19.25 7.60
C ARG A 231 8.07 -19.19 6.07
N MET A 232 8.76 -18.27 5.41
CA MET A 232 8.76 -18.20 3.93
C MET A 232 9.33 -19.47 3.29
N GLN A 233 10.35 -20.10 3.89
CA GLN A 233 10.87 -21.39 3.43
C GLN A 233 9.82 -22.51 3.60
N GLN A 234 9.16 -22.58 4.77
CA GLN A 234 8.11 -23.56 5.05
C GLN A 234 6.89 -23.40 4.11
N GLN A 235 6.57 -22.17 3.73
CA GLN A 235 5.47 -21.85 2.83
C GLN A 235 5.83 -21.99 1.34
N GLY A 236 7.07 -22.38 1.00
CA GLY A 236 7.52 -22.55 -0.38
C GLY A 236 7.65 -21.24 -1.18
N ILE A 237 7.67 -20.08 -0.50
CA ILE A 237 7.80 -18.75 -1.13
C ILE A 237 9.21 -18.54 -1.69
N ILE A 238 10.20 -19.14 -1.02
CA ILE A 238 11.61 -18.98 -1.36
C ILE A 238 12.16 -20.31 -1.83
N ASN A 239 12.80 -20.29 -2.99
CA ASN A 239 13.61 -21.42 -3.46
C ASN A 239 14.92 -21.46 -2.67
N THR A 240 14.99 -22.35 -1.68
CA THR A 240 16.15 -22.50 -0.80
C THR A 240 17.41 -22.99 -1.51
N LYS A 241 17.30 -23.55 -2.73
CA LYS A 241 18.47 -23.89 -3.56
C LYS A 241 19.06 -22.67 -4.27
N ALA A 242 18.24 -21.64 -4.52
CA ALA A 242 18.66 -20.43 -5.21
C ALA A 242 19.04 -19.30 -4.23
N VAL A 243 18.39 -19.27 -3.05
CA VAL A 243 18.61 -18.25 -2.01
C VAL A 243 18.89 -18.95 -0.69
N GLU A 244 20.17 -19.05 -0.34
CA GLU A 244 20.64 -19.81 0.83
C GLU A 244 20.49 -19.03 2.15
N ARG A 245 20.43 -17.69 2.07
CA ARG A 245 20.36 -16.81 3.25
C ARG A 245 19.63 -15.50 2.93
N PRO A 246 19.02 -14.84 3.91
CA PRO A 246 18.42 -13.53 3.69
C PRO A 246 19.50 -12.46 3.41
N SER A 247 19.16 -11.48 2.57
CA SER A 247 20.05 -10.40 2.11
C SER A 247 20.73 -9.66 3.26
N ARG A 248 22.02 -9.29 3.12
CA ARG A 248 22.74 -8.57 4.18
C ARG A 248 22.01 -7.27 4.56
N VAL A 249 21.90 -7.00 5.86
CA VAL A 249 21.39 -5.70 6.33
C VAL A 249 22.45 -4.62 6.07
N GLU A 250 22.09 -3.62 5.29
CA GLU A 250 22.95 -2.49 4.94
C GLU A 250 22.93 -1.43 6.04
N ARG A 251 23.71 -1.63 7.11
CA ARG A 251 23.67 -0.81 8.33
C ARG A 251 24.11 0.65 8.16
N ASN A 252 24.74 0.95 7.02
CA ASN A 252 25.24 2.27 6.67
C ASN A 252 24.44 2.93 5.54
N LEU A 253 23.43 2.23 5.00
CA LEU A 253 22.55 2.79 3.98
C LEU A 253 21.41 3.56 4.68
N GLY A 254 21.04 4.68 4.07
CA GLY A 254 19.99 5.55 4.56
C GLY A 254 20.56 6.79 5.22
N PRO A 255 19.97 7.96 4.98
CA PRO A 255 20.35 9.15 5.72
C PRO A 255 20.08 8.91 7.22
N PRO A 256 20.96 9.35 8.14
CA PRO A 256 20.50 9.55 9.52
C PRO A 256 19.23 10.39 9.46
N TYR A 257 18.27 10.16 10.36
CA TYR A 257 17.01 10.90 10.42
C TYR A 257 17.22 12.35 9.98
N HIS A 258 16.51 12.77 8.92
CA HIS A 258 16.63 14.11 8.33
C HIS A 258 16.15 15.25 9.26
N PHE A 259 15.88 14.93 10.52
CA PHE A 259 15.23 15.79 11.48
C PHE A 259 16.18 15.99 12.68
N PRO A 260 17.05 17.02 12.63
CA PRO A 260 18.13 17.21 13.61
C PRO A 260 17.65 17.27 15.07
N ASN A 261 16.40 17.68 15.32
CA ASN A 261 15.85 17.85 16.67
C ASN A 261 15.10 16.60 17.18
N THR A 262 15.04 15.51 16.41
CA THR A 262 14.22 14.34 16.78
C THR A 262 14.73 13.65 18.04
N PHE A 263 16.04 13.60 18.24
CA PHE A 263 16.63 13.00 19.45
C PHE A 263 16.35 13.84 20.71
N GLU A 264 16.10 15.13 20.58
CA GLU A 264 15.67 15.97 21.71
C GLU A 264 14.25 15.61 22.16
N VAL A 265 13.39 15.19 21.22
CA VAL A 265 11.99 14.84 21.48
C VAL A 265 11.84 13.37 21.88
N LEU A 266 12.50 12.46 21.17
CA LEU A 266 12.37 11.01 21.37
C LEU A 266 13.32 10.47 22.44
N GLY A 267 14.36 11.22 22.80
CA GLY A 267 15.30 10.87 23.86
C GLY A 267 16.33 9.80 23.46
N ALA A 268 17.03 9.27 24.47
CA ALA A 268 18.14 8.34 24.29
C ALA A 268 17.73 6.91 23.86
N GLY A 269 16.43 6.60 23.91
CA GLY A 269 15.86 5.35 23.42
C GLY A 269 15.81 5.24 21.89
N GLU A 270 15.88 6.36 21.15
CA GLU A 270 15.86 6.34 19.69
C GLU A 270 17.20 5.89 19.08
N THR A 271 17.14 5.27 17.90
CA THR A 271 18.31 4.83 17.14
C THR A 271 18.37 5.51 15.77
N ASN A 272 19.52 6.09 15.42
CA ASN A 272 19.65 6.85 14.17
C ASN A 272 19.95 5.99 12.93
N ARG A 273 20.19 4.69 13.13
CA ARG A 273 20.58 3.74 12.08
C ARG A 273 20.07 2.35 12.43
N PRO A 274 19.88 1.46 11.44
CA PRO A 274 19.55 0.05 11.65
C PRO A 274 20.72 -0.70 12.32
N ALA A 275 20.82 -0.59 13.64
CA ALA A 275 21.80 -1.26 14.49
C ALA A 275 21.42 -2.74 14.69
N PRO A 276 22.38 -3.62 15.00
CA PRO A 276 22.05 -4.95 15.53
C PRO A 276 21.22 -4.81 16.80
N TRP A 277 20.16 -5.61 16.95
CA TRP A 277 19.32 -5.58 18.15
C TRP A 277 20.15 -5.79 19.43
N ASN A 278 21.10 -6.73 19.37
CA ASN A 278 21.94 -7.07 20.51
C ASN A 278 22.97 -5.99 20.88
N SER A 279 23.23 -5.00 20.00
CA SER A 279 24.10 -3.86 20.34
C SER A 279 23.35 -2.70 21.00
N LEU A 280 22.02 -2.75 21.07
CA LEU A 280 21.22 -1.70 21.71
C LEU A 280 21.31 -1.77 23.24
N THR A 281 21.22 -0.60 23.88
CA THR A 281 21.04 -0.49 25.33
C THR A 281 19.67 -1.05 25.76
N ILE A 282 19.49 -1.29 27.07
CA ILE A 282 18.19 -1.72 27.60
C ILE A 282 17.10 -0.68 27.35
N GLU A 283 17.43 0.62 27.48
CA GLU A 283 16.54 1.74 27.20
C GLU A 283 16.10 1.75 25.73
N GLN A 284 17.04 1.60 24.80
CA GLN A 284 16.75 1.52 23.36
C GLN A 284 15.88 0.31 23.02
N LYS A 285 16.17 -0.86 23.60
CA LYS A 285 15.33 -2.06 23.37
C LYS A 285 13.90 -1.87 23.88
N ARG A 286 13.73 -1.23 25.04
CA ARG A 286 12.39 -0.91 25.55
C ARG A 286 11.66 0.08 24.66
N PHE A 287 12.33 1.15 24.23
CA PHE A 287 11.73 2.18 23.38
C PHE A 287 11.33 1.64 22.00
N GLN A 288 12.17 0.82 21.37
CA GLN A 288 11.96 0.33 20.00
C GLN A 288 11.01 -0.88 19.90
N ALA A 289 10.72 -1.54 21.02
CA ALA A 289 9.75 -2.65 21.08
C ALA A 289 8.41 -2.27 21.71
N ALA A 290 8.26 -1.04 22.19
CA ALA A 290 7.00 -0.47 22.66
C ALA A 290 6.14 -0.04 21.46
#